data_AF-A0AAU9WMY5-F1
#
_entry.id   AF-A0AAU9WMY5-F1
#
_cell.length_a   1.000
_cell.length_b   1.000
_cell.length_c   1.000
_cell.angle_alpha   90.00
_cell.angle_beta   90.00
_cell.angle_gamma   90.00
#
_symmetry.space_group_name_H-M   'P 1'
#
loop_
_entity.id
_entity.type
_entity.pdbx_description
1 polymer ?
#
loop_
_entity_poly.entity_id
_entity_poly.type
_entity_poly.pdbx_seq_one_letter_code
_entity_poly.pdbx_strand_id
1 'polypeptide(L)'
;MKNTRPLYLSIINRPKSADVWYTKVRIGQNTIGNLMKSMASCLRSNKKLTNHSMRKTLVSKLKKSGQPRNVICEITGHARESSLDDYDEIDENHRKELSHIVSGYKEV
;
A
#
# COMPACT_ATOMS: atom_id res chain seq x y z
N MET A 1 -4.93 18.03 -23.06
CA MET A 1 -5.10 16.60 -22.73
C MET A 1 -4.30 16.30 -21.46
N LYS A 2 -4.94 15.74 -20.42
CA LYS A 2 -4.27 15.45 -19.12
C LYS A 2 -3.35 14.23 -19.31
N ASN A 3 -2.09 14.46 -19.68
CA ASN A 3 -1.09 13.41 -19.95
C ASN A 3 -0.45 12.80 -18.70
N THR A 4 -0.84 13.25 -17.50
CA THR A 4 -0.18 12.88 -16.24
C THR A 4 -0.97 11.80 -15.50
N ARG A 5 -1.19 10.64 -16.13
CA ARG A 5 -1.69 9.45 -15.42
C ARG A 5 -0.56 8.41 -15.32
N PRO A 6 -0.40 7.70 -14.19
CA PRO A 6 0.61 6.67 -14.07
C PRO A 6 0.46 5.63 -15.19
N LEU A 7 1.52 5.42 -15.97
CA LEU A 7 1.55 4.38 -16.98
C LEU A 7 1.80 3.03 -16.27
N TYR A 8 0.76 2.20 -16.16
CA TYR A 8 0.92 0.81 -15.75
C TYR A 8 1.29 -0.02 -16.99
N LEU A 9 2.58 -0.22 -17.20
CA LEU A 9 3.18 -0.92 -18.35
C LEU A 9 3.02 -2.43 -18.21
N SER A 10 2.70 -3.13 -19.31
CA SER A 10 2.50 -4.58 -19.29
C SER A 10 3.82 -5.35 -19.43
N ILE A 11 3.96 -6.49 -18.75
CA ILE A 11 5.15 -7.35 -18.84
C ILE A 11 5.16 -8.12 -20.15
N ILE A 12 6.35 -8.29 -20.76
CA ILE A 12 6.55 -9.18 -21.90
C ILE A 12 6.91 -10.57 -21.37
N ASN A 13 6.08 -11.58 -21.63
CA ASN A 13 6.21 -12.92 -21.04
C ASN A 13 7.50 -13.66 -21.48
N ARG A 14 8.17 -13.19 -22.53
CA ARG A 14 9.48 -13.65 -23.04
C ARG A 14 10.20 -12.49 -23.73
N PRO A 15 10.90 -11.63 -23.00
CA PRO A 15 11.53 -10.47 -23.60
C PRO A 15 12.70 -10.88 -24.49
N LYS A 16 12.84 -10.21 -25.64
CA LYS A 16 13.93 -10.48 -26.59
C LYS A 16 15.27 -9.90 -26.14
N SER A 17 15.25 -8.94 -25.21
CA SER A 17 16.41 -8.33 -24.56
C SER A 17 16.11 -8.19 -23.07
N ALA A 18 17.14 -8.32 -22.23
CA ALA A 18 17.03 -8.10 -20.78
C ALA A 18 16.62 -6.66 -20.44
N ASP A 19 17.00 -5.69 -21.28
CA ASP A 19 16.76 -4.25 -21.05
C ASP A 19 15.30 -3.84 -21.29
N VAL A 20 14.57 -4.62 -22.09
CA VAL A 20 13.17 -4.32 -22.45
C VAL A 20 12.28 -5.50 -22.10
N TRP A 21 11.86 -5.53 -20.84
CA TRP A 21 10.95 -6.55 -20.29
C TRP A 21 9.49 -6.11 -20.23
N TYR A 22 9.16 -4.91 -20.73
CA TYR A 22 7.82 -4.33 -20.67
C TYR A 22 7.38 -3.72 -22.01
N THR A 23 6.06 -3.64 -22.22
CA THR A 23 5.44 -2.95 -23.35
C THR A 23 4.70 -1.70 -22.88
N LYS A 24 4.60 -0.71 -23.77
CA LYS A 24 3.90 0.57 -23.53
C LYS A 24 2.37 0.45 -23.55
N VAL A 25 1.85 -0.78 -23.61
CA VAL A 25 0.41 -1.06 -23.53
C VAL A 25 -0.04 -0.97 -22.08
N ARG A 26 -1.15 -0.25 -21.86
CA ARG A 26 -1.80 -0.11 -20.56
C ARG A 26 -2.32 -1.46 -20.08
N ILE A 27 -2.03 -1.80 -18.82
CA ILE A 27 -2.66 -2.94 -18.15
C ILE A 27 -4.12 -2.61 -17.84
N GLY A 28 -5.05 -3.53 -18.15
CA GLY A 28 -6.47 -3.41 -17.81
C GLY A 28 -6.75 -3.58 -16.31
N GLN A 29 -7.85 -3.00 -15.84
CA GLN A 29 -8.24 -3.02 -14.41
C GLN A 29 -8.33 -4.45 -13.84
N ASN A 30 -8.78 -5.43 -14.62
CA ASN A 30 -8.87 -6.83 -14.17
C ASN A 30 -7.50 -7.45 -13.90
N THR A 31 -6.52 -7.15 -14.74
CA THR A 31 -5.15 -7.65 -14.59
C THR A 31 -4.45 -6.98 -13.41
N ILE A 32 -4.57 -5.65 -13.25
CA ILE A 32 -4.06 -4.94 -12.07
C ILE A 32 -4.78 -5.43 -10.80
N GLY A 33 -6.10 -5.61 -10.88
CA GLY A 33 -6.96 -6.12 -9.81
C GLY A 33 -6.51 -7.46 -9.23
N ASN A 34 -6.01 -8.34 -10.10
CA ASN A 34 -5.57 -9.68 -9.72
C ASN A 34 -4.08 -9.76 -9.37
N LEU A 35 -3.27 -8.72 -9.62
CA LEU A 35 -1.81 -8.77 -9.43
C LEU A 35 -1.42 -9.17 -8.00
N MET A 36 -1.92 -8.47 -6.99
CA MET A 36 -1.60 -8.80 -5.60
C MET A 36 -2.13 -10.17 -5.19
N LYS A 37 -3.27 -10.60 -5.73
CA LYS A 37 -3.82 -11.93 -5.47
C LYS A 37 -2.89 -13.03 -6.01
N SER A 38 -2.34 -12.84 -7.21
CA SER A 38 -1.34 -13.74 -7.79
C SER A 38 -0.06 -13.76 -6.97
N MET A 39 0.49 -12.59 -6.60
CA MET A 39 1.68 -12.51 -5.74
C MET A 39 1.45 -13.18 -4.39
N ALA A 40 0.28 -12.96 -3.77
CA ALA A 40 -0.07 -13.53 -2.48
C ALA A 40 -0.21 -15.05 -2.53
N SER A 41 -0.63 -15.64 -3.65
CA SER A 41 -0.70 -17.10 -3.82
C SER A 41 0.66 -17.78 -3.76
N CYS A 42 1.72 -17.06 -4.09
CA CYS A 42 3.11 -17.53 -3.97
C CYS A 42 3.66 -17.36 -2.55
N LEU A 43 2.98 -16.61 -1.67
CA LEU A 43 3.39 -16.42 -0.29
C LEU A 43 2.74 -17.49 0.58
N ARG A 44 3.52 -18.09 1.49
CA ARG A 44 3.01 -18.99 2.54
C ARG A 44 2.36 -18.19 3.68
N SER A 45 1.35 -17.39 3.35
CA SER A 45 0.63 -16.52 4.28
C SER A 45 -0.80 -17.01 4.47
N ASN A 46 -1.25 -17.12 5.72
CA ASN A 46 -2.65 -17.38 6.04
C ASN A 46 -3.56 -16.14 5.90
N LYS A 47 -2.97 -14.97 5.61
CA LYS A 47 -3.71 -13.71 5.46
C LYS A 47 -4.10 -13.48 4.00
N LYS A 48 -5.36 -13.10 3.77
CA LYS A 48 -5.85 -12.67 2.46
C LYS A 48 -5.26 -11.30 2.10
N LEU A 49 -4.23 -11.29 1.29
CA LEU A 49 -3.63 -10.07 0.77
C LEU A 49 -4.31 -9.66 -0.54
N THR A 50 -4.73 -8.40 -0.61
CA THR A 50 -5.39 -7.81 -1.78
C THR A 50 -4.72 -6.49 -2.13
N ASN A 51 -5.06 -5.90 -3.29
CA ASN A 51 -4.60 -4.56 -3.64
C ASN A 51 -4.94 -3.52 -2.55
N HIS A 52 -6.09 -3.69 -1.87
CA HIS A 52 -6.45 -2.83 -0.74
C HIS A 52 -5.49 -2.99 0.44
N SER A 53 -4.98 -4.21 0.71
CA SER A 53 -3.94 -4.44 1.73
C SER A 53 -2.67 -3.67 1.42
N MET A 54 -2.23 -3.63 0.15
CA MET A 54 -1.09 -2.80 -0.25
C MET A 54 -1.35 -1.31 -0.04
N ARG A 55 -2.55 -0.83 -0.39
CA ARG A 55 -2.96 0.56 -0.16
C ARG A 55 -2.94 0.90 1.34
N LYS A 56 -3.41 0.00 2.21
CA LYS A 56 -3.30 0.18 3.66
C LYS A 56 -1.86 0.31 4.13
N THR A 57 -0.98 -0.60 3.68
CA THR A 57 0.44 -0.56 4.04
C THR A 57 1.12 0.73 3.58
N LEU A 58 0.81 1.21 2.37
CA LEU A 58 1.30 2.49 1.86
C LEU A 58 0.89 3.66 2.76
N VAL A 59 -0.41 3.79 3.04
CA VAL A 59 -0.95 4.87 3.89
C VAL A 59 -0.32 4.81 5.28
N SER A 60 -0.28 3.63 5.91
CA SER A 60 0.30 3.45 7.24
C SER A 60 1.78 3.86 7.29
N LYS A 61 2.60 3.47 6.30
CA LYS A 61 4.01 3.87 6.24
C LYS A 61 4.18 5.38 6.09
N LEU A 62 3.40 6.03 5.23
CA LEU A 62 3.47 7.48 5.04
C LEU A 62 3.11 8.23 6.34
N LYS A 63 2.07 7.77 7.04
CA LYS A 63 1.69 8.32 8.36
C LYS A 63 2.82 8.16 9.37
N LYS A 64 3.41 6.95 9.48
CA LYS A 64 4.53 6.68 10.39
C LYS A 64 5.80 7.48 10.07
N SER A 65 6.01 7.87 8.81
CA SER A 65 7.10 8.79 8.42
C SER A 65 6.82 10.27 8.73
N GLY A 66 5.68 10.59 9.35
CA GLY A 66 5.32 11.95 9.73
C GLY A 66 4.87 12.82 8.55
N GLN A 67 4.47 12.22 7.42
CA GLN A 67 4.03 13.00 6.27
C GLN A 67 2.68 13.69 6.56
N PRO A 68 2.50 14.94 6.12
CA PRO A 68 1.24 15.66 6.27
C PRO A 68 0.06 14.91 5.62
N ARG A 69 -1.10 14.92 6.27
CA ARG A 69 -2.29 14.19 5.81
C ARG A 69 -2.76 14.65 4.43
N ASN A 70 -2.72 15.95 4.14
CA ASN A 70 -3.03 16.51 2.82
C ASN A 70 -2.15 15.92 1.70
N VAL A 71 -0.85 15.75 1.95
CA VAL A 71 0.10 15.17 0.98
C VAL A 71 -0.21 13.68 0.76
N ILE A 72 -0.54 12.95 1.83
CA ILE A 72 -0.93 11.54 1.73
C ILE A 72 -2.22 11.41 0.92
N CYS A 73 -3.22 12.26 1.16
CA CYS A 73 -4.48 12.28 0.41
C CYS A 73 -4.25 12.53 -1.09
N GLU A 74 -3.37 13.47 -1.44
CA GLU A 74 -3.04 13.77 -2.83
C GLU A 74 -2.42 12.56 -3.54
N ILE A 75 -1.40 11.93 -2.94
CA ILE A 75 -0.69 10.79 -3.54
C ILE A 75 -1.59 9.56 -3.63
N THR A 76 -2.45 9.34 -2.64
CA THR A 76 -3.30 8.15 -2.55
C THR A 76 -4.68 8.34 -3.22
N GLY A 77 -5.02 9.56 -3.61
CA GLY A 77 -6.29 9.91 -4.23
C GLY A 77 -7.49 9.83 -3.28
N HIS A 78 -7.31 10.17 -1.99
CA HIS A 78 -8.44 10.33 -1.07
C HIS A 78 -9.02 11.75 -1.20
N ALA A 79 -10.35 11.86 -1.24
CA ALA A 79 -11.02 13.14 -1.41
C ALA A 79 -11.01 14.00 -0.14
N ARG A 80 -10.87 13.38 1.04
CA ARG A 80 -10.90 14.04 2.35
C ARG A 80 -9.85 13.44 3.25
N GLU A 81 -9.31 14.24 4.16
CA GLU A 81 -8.35 13.76 5.16
C GLU A 81 -8.97 12.78 6.13
N SER A 82 -10.24 12.94 6.50
CA SER A 82 -10.94 11.99 7.39
C SER A 82 -11.02 10.57 6.81
N SER A 83 -10.92 10.40 5.49
CA SER A 83 -10.82 9.08 4.88
C SER A 83 -9.52 8.33 5.21
N LEU A 84 -8.53 9.00 5.82
CA LEU A 84 -7.32 8.37 6.32
C LEU A 84 -7.48 7.77 7.72
N ASP A 85 -8.59 8.06 8.42
CA ASP A 85 -8.87 7.55 9.77
C ASP A 85 -9.13 6.04 9.74
N ASP A 86 -9.72 5.51 8.67
CA ASP A 86 -9.91 4.06 8.44
C ASP A 86 -8.58 3.27 8.41
N TYR A 87 -7.46 3.97 8.30
CA TYR A 87 -6.11 3.40 8.28
C TYR A 87 -5.34 3.63 9.58
N ASP A 88 -5.96 4.25 10.59
CA ASP A 88 -5.43 4.31 11.96
C ASP A 88 -5.57 2.94 12.63
N GLU A 89 -4.69 2.02 12.23
CA GLU A 89 -4.49 0.78 12.97
C GLU A 89 -3.44 1.03 14.07
N ILE A 90 -3.85 0.78 15.32
CA ILE A 90 -2.96 0.77 16.48
C ILE A 90 -1.99 -0.40 16.29
N ASP A 91 -0.71 -0.10 16.03
CA ASP A 91 0.30 -1.14 15.94
C ASP A 91 0.65 -1.73 17.32
N GLU A 92 1.34 -2.86 17.34
CA GLU A 92 1.70 -3.54 18.59
C GLU A 92 2.55 -2.67 19.53
N ASN A 93 3.38 -1.76 18.99
CA ASN A 93 4.18 -0.87 19.84
C ASN A 93 3.28 0.15 20.52
N HIS A 94 2.33 0.75 19.78
CA HIS A 94 1.33 1.63 20.37
C HIS A 94 0.44 0.88 21.37
N ARG A 95 0.03 -0.36 21.09
CA ARG A 95 -0.72 -1.18 22.05
C ARG A 95 0.09 -1.46 23.31
N LYS A 96 1.38 -1.77 23.15
CA LYS A 96 2.30 -2.02 24.26
C LYS A 96 2.49 -0.76 25.11
N GLU A 97 2.71 0.39 24.49
CA GLU A 97 2.82 1.68 25.16
C GLU A 97 1.53 2.01 25.95
N LEU A 98 0.36 1.88 25.31
CA LEU A 98 -0.93 2.04 25.98
C LEU A 98 -1.10 1.05 27.15
N SER A 99 -0.67 -0.20 26.98
CA SER A 99 -0.70 -1.21 28.04
C SER A 99 0.21 -0.82 29.22
N HIS A 100 1.39 -0.25 28.97
CA HIS A 100 2.28 0.21 30.03
C HIS A 100 1.67 1.37 30.82
N ILE A 101 1.05 2.32 30.12
CA ILE A 101 0.33 3.44 30.76
C ILE A 101 -0.80 2.91 31.65
N VAL A 102 -1.64 2.00 31.15
CA VAL A 102 -2.79 1.43 31.90
C VAL A 102 -2.33 0.61 33.11
N SER A 103 -1.27 -0.17 32.96
CA SER A 103 -0.73 -1.01 34.04
C SER A 103 0.09 -0.22 35.07
N GLY A 104 0.37 1.06 34.82
CA GLY A 104 1.29 1.87 35.64
C GLY A 104 2.73 1.37 35.59
N TYR A 105 3.09 0.60 34.56
CA TYR A 105 4.43 0.05 34.39
C TYR A 105 5.42 1.20 34.10
N LYS A 106 6.46 1.30 34.92
CA LYS A 106 7.63 2.15 34.68
C LYS A 106 8.81 1.24 34.39
N GLU A 107 9.47 1.41 33.26
CA GLU A 107 10.80 0.83 33.07
C GLU A 107 11.71 1.47 34.13
N VAL A 108 12.21 0.64 35.05
CA VAL A 108 13.20 1.01 36.08
C VAL A 108 14.59 0.93 35.48
#